data_AF-E9HX37-F1
#
_entry.id   AF-E9HX37-F1
#
_cell.length_a   1.000
_cell.length_b   1.000
_cell.length_c   1.000
_cell.angle_alpha   90.00
_cell.angle_beta   90.00
_cell.angle_gamma   90.00
#
_symmetry.space_group_name_H-M   'P 1'
#
loop_
_entity.id
_entity.type
_entity.pdbx_description
1 polymer ?
#
loop_
_entity_poly.entity_id
_entity_poly.type
_entity_poly.pdbx_seq_one_letter_code
_entity_poly.pdbx_strand_id
1 'polypeptide(L)'
;GRGALGSAIIKHFKAKNYCVGSIDLANNDEADANILVAPDSSWTEQEKAVLEDVAKVLDGQSLDAILCVAGGWAGGNATHADFVKNADLMWKQSVWSSVLASAVASKHLKEGGLLLCNLLLSSLCLV
;
A
#
# COMPACT_ATOMS: atom_id res chain seq x y z
N GLY A 1 1.13 0.65 6.22
CA GLY A 1 -0.11 1.05 6.92
C GLY A 1 0.12 1.98 8.10
N ARG A 2 1.02 2.96 8.00
CA ARG A 2 1.31 3.95 9.05
C ARG A 2 0.60 5.30 8.80
N GLY A 3 0.09 5.53 7.60
CA GLY A 3 -0.80 6.67 7.32
C GLY A 3 -2.06 6.67 8.19
N ALA A 4 -2.78 7.79 8.24
CA ALA A 4 -3.95 7.95 9.10
C ALA A 4 -5.03 6.87 8.88
N LEU A 5 -5.44 6.66 7.62
CA LEU A 5 -6.41 5.63 7.26
C LEU A 5 -5.85 4.21 7.46
N GLY A 6 -4.59 3.97 7.08
CA GLY A 6 -3.93 2.67 7.25
C GLY A 6 -3.86 2.23 8.71
N SER A 7 -3.49 3.15 9.61
CA SER A 7 -3.43 2.88 11.04
C SER A 7 -4.82 2.59 11.63
N ALA A 8 -5.85 3.31 11.17
CA ALA A 8 -7.23 3.06 11.59
C ALA A 8 -7.75 1.69 11.11
N ILE A 9 -7.40 1.28 9.88
CA ILE A 9 -7.72 -0.04 9.33
C ILE A 9 -7.05 -1.14 10.16
N ILE A 10 -5.75 -1.02 10.43
CA ILE A 10 -5.02 -2.00 11.25
C ILE A 10 -5.70 -2.14 12.62
N LYS A 11 -5.93 -1.03 13.33
CA LYS A 11 -6.68 -1.00 14.60
C LYS A 11 -7.99 -1.76 14.52
N HIS A 12 -8.77 -1.46 13.49
CA HIS A 12 -10.10 -2.01 13.32
C HIS A 12 -10.10 -3.53 13.11
N PHE A 13 -9.20 -4.05 12.27
CA PHE A 13 -9.09 -5.49 12.03
C PHE A 13 -8.43 -6.23 13.19
N LYS A 14 -7.44 -5.63 13.86
CA LYS A 14 -6.85 -6.15 15.10
C LYS A 14 -7.89 -6.30 16.20
N ALA A 15 -8.79 -5.32 16.39
CA ALA A 15 -9.89 -5.40 17.35
C ALA A 15 -10.90 -6.54 17.05
N LYS A 16 -10.89 -7.08 15.82
CA LYS A 16 -11.70 -8.23 15.39
C LYS A 16 -10.91 -9.54 15.33
N ASN A 17 -9.71 -9.57 15.92
CA ASN A 17 -8.81 -10.73 15.96
C ASN A 17 -8.30 -11.22 14.60
N TYR A 18 -8.23 -10.34 13.61
CA TYR A 18 -7.51 -10.65 12.37
C TYR A 18 -6.00 -10.50 12.57
N CYS A 19 -5.22 -11.33 11.87
CA CYS A 19 -3.79 -11.11 11.67
C CYS A 19 -3.61 -10.05 10.60
N VAL A 20 -2.87 -8.97 10.90
CA VAL A 20 -2.74 -7.82 9.99
C VAL A 20 -1.27 -7.49 9.76
N GLY A 21 -0.84 -7.54 8.50
CA GLY A 21 0.46 -7.05 8.07
C GLY A 21 0.41 -5.58 7.64
N SER A 22 1.50 -4.85 7.88
CA SER A 22 1.70 -3.48 7.39
C SER A 22 2.86 -3.44 6.40
N ILE A 23 2.59 -2.93 5.20
CA ILE A 23 3.62 -2.56 4.22
C ILE A 23 3.71 -1.02 4.22
N ASP A 24 4.87 -0.46 4.56
CA ASP A 24 5.07 1.00 4.61
C ASP A 24 6.56 1.37 4.62
N LEU A 25 6.87 2.67 4.61
CA LEU A 25 8.23 3.19 4.78
C LEU A 25 8.73 3.07 6.23
N ALA A 26 7.86 2.74 7.18
CA ALA A 26 8.19 2.60 8.59
C ALA A 26 7.24 1.64 9.30
N ASN A 27 7.71 1.07 10.41
CA ASN A 27 6.93 0.12 11.19
C ASN A 27 5.64 0.74 11.75
N ASN A 28 4.62 -0.11 11.83
CA ASN A 28 3.43 0.10 12.64
C ASN A 28 3.45 -0.93 13.78
N ASP A 29 3.58 -0.46 15.01
CA ASP A 29 3.72 -1.31 16.21
C ASP A 29 2.46 -2.13 16.54
N GLU A 30 1.33 -1.79 15.91
CA GLU A 30 0.05 -2.48 16.11
C GLU A 30 -0.16 -3.64 15.11
N ALA A 31 0.67 -3.72 14.07
CA ALA A 31 0.62 -4.79 13.08
C ALA A 31 1.36 -6.05 13.56
N ASP A 32 0.87 -7.22 13.17
CA ASP A 32 1.51 -8.52 13.48
C ASP A 32 2.81 -8.75 12.70
N ALA A 33 2.88 -8.16 11.51
CA ALA A 33 4.06 -8.19 10.66
C ALA A 33 4.27 -6.83 10.00
N ASN A 34 5.53 -6.44 9.81
CA ASN A 34 5.90 -5.22 9.12
C ASN A 34 6.86 -5.53 7.96
N ILE A 35 6.56 -4.97 6.79
CA ILE A 35 7.40 -5.04 5.60
C ILE A 35 7.79 -3.60 5.26
N LEU A 36 9.08 -3.33 5.28
CA LEU A 36 9.62 -2.00 5.06
C LEU A 36 9.97 -1.79 3.59
N VAL A 37 9.42 -0.73 3.01
CA VAL A 37 9.74 -0.31 1.65
C VAL A 37 10.89 0.69 1.70
N ALA A 38 11.96 0.40 0.97
CA ALA A 38 13.12 1.29 0.86
C ALA A 38 12.80 2.48 -0.07
N PRO A 39 12.78 3.74 0.42
CA PRO A 39 12.33 4.90 -0.36
C PRO A 39 13.25 5.23 -1.54
N ASP A 40 14.54 4.90 -1.43
CA ASP A 40 15.56 5.22 -2.44
C ASP A 40 15.75 4.12 -3.50
N SER A 41 15.06 2.99 -3.36
CA SER A 41 15.09 1.89 -4.33
C SER A 41 14.28 2.22 -5.58
N SER A 42 14.69 1.64 -6.71
CA SER A 42 13.90 1.68 -7.94
C SER A 42 12.60 0.90 -7.79
N TRP A 43 11.64 1.16 -8.68
CA TRP A 43 10.32 0.52 -8.64
C TRP A 43 10.41 -1.01 -8.69
N THR A 44 11.25 -1.55 -9.57
CA THR A 44 11.43 -2.99 -9.74
C THR A 44 12.16 -3.63 -8.56
N GLU A 45 13.07 -2.90 -7.91
CA GLU A 45 13.71 -3.36 -6.67
C GLU A 45 12.72 -3.40 -5.51
N GLN A 46 11.86 -2.37 -5.37
CA GLN A 46 10.79 -2.37 -4.39
C GLN A 46 9.80 -3.52 -4.64
N GLU A 47 9.43 -3.78 -5.90
CA GLU A 47 8.57 -4.91 -6.27
C GLU A 47 9.16 -6.23 -5.82
N LYS A 48 10.41 -6.51 -6.20
CA LYS A 48 11.08 -7.75 -5.84
C LYS A 48 11.15 -7.92 -4.32
N ALA A 49 11.61 -6.89 -3.60
CA ALA A 49 11.76 -6.94 -2.15
C ALA A 49 10.42 -7.16 -1.43
N VAL A 50 9.38 -6.40 -1.81
CA VAL A 50 8.05 -6.52 -1.22
C VAL A 50 7.47 -7.91 -1.47
N LEU A 51 7.59 -8.45 -2.68
CA LEU A 51 7.10 -9.80 -2.99
C LEU A 51 7.82 -10.88 -2.19
N GLU A 52 9.15 -10.79 -2.09
CA GLU A 52 9.94 -11.75 -1.31
C GLU A 52 9.57 -11.70 0.18
N ASP A 53 9.42 -10.50 0.75
CA ASP A 53 9.10 -10.34 2.16
C ASP A 53 7.65 -10.72 2.48
N VAL A 54 6.70 -10.41 1.59
CA VAL A 54 5.31 -10.90 1.73
C VAL A 54 5.27 -12.42 1.72
N ALA A 55 5.98 -13.06 0.77
CA ALA A 55 6.01 -14.52 0.69
C ALA A 55 6.59 -15.15 1.97
N LYS A 56 7.65 -14.56 2.55
CA LYS A 56 8.23 -15.01 3.82
C LYS A 56 7.26 -14.86 4.99
N VAL A 57 6.57 -13.72 5.08
CA VAL A 57 5.61 -13.44 6.16
C VAL A 57 4.40 -14.37 6.08
N LEU A 58 3.95 -14.69 4.87
CA LEU A 58 2.79 -15.56 4.67
C LEU A 58 3.09 -17.05 4.89
N ASP A 59 4.36 -17.48 4.73
CA ASP A 59 4.78 -18.88 4.91
C ASP A 59 3.84 -19.89 4.19
N GLY A 60 3.52 -19.59 2.93
CA GLY A 60 2.63 -20.40 2.09
C GLY A 60 1.13 -20.16 2.29
N GLN A 61 0.72 -19.31 3.22
CA GLN A 61 -0.67 -18.89 3.38
C GLN A 61 -1.08 -17.86 2.30
N SER A 62 -2.40 -17.69 2.13
CA SER A 62 -2.97 -16.69 1.23
C SER A 62 -3.67 -15.59 2.01
N LEU A 63 -3.68 -14.38 1.44
CA LEU A 63 -4.35 -13.21 1.98
C LEU A 63 -5.85 -13.25 1.66
N ASP A 64 -6.67 -12.85 2.64
CA ASP A 64 -8.11 -12.62 2.42
C ASP A 64 -8.38 -11.29 1.72
N ALA A 65 -7.59 -10.26 2.04
CA ALA A 65 -7.75 -8.94 1.51
C ALA A 65 -6.41 -8.17 1.47
N ILE A 66 -6.28 -7.29 0.49
CA ILE A 66 -5.20 -6.32 0.35
C ILE A 66 -5.82 -4.94 0.24
N LEU A 67 -5.47 -4.06 1.17
CA LEU A 67 -6.02 -2.71 1.27
C LEU A 67 -4.90 -1.69 1.01
N CYS A 68 -4.72 -1.30 -0.25
CA CYS A 68 -3.74 -0.30 -0.65
C CYS A 68 -4.28 1.11 -0.39
N VAL A 69 -3.96 1.62 0.80
CA VAL A 69 -4.29 2.97 1.27
C VAL A 69 -3.06 3.88 1.38
N ALA A 70 -1.95 3.48 0.77
CA ALA A 70 -0.78 4.32 0.60
C ALA A 70 -1.10 5.46 -0.39
N GLY A 71 -0.56 6.63 -0.10
CA GLY A 71 -0.82 7.82 -0.90
C GLY A 71 -0.57 9.09 -0.11
N GLY A 72 -0.64 10.20 -0.84
CA GLY A 72 -0.48 11.54 -0.32
C GLY A 72 -0.88 12.52 -1.41
N TRP A 73 -0.70 13.81 -1.14
CA TRP A 73 -1.09 14.84 -2.10
C TRP A 73 -0.04 15.95 -2.15
N ALA A 74 0.32 16.34 -3.38
CA ALA A 74 1.04 17.56 -3.68
C ALA A 74 0.53 18.08 -5.03
N GLY A 75 0.00 19.30 -5.03
CA GLY A 75 -0.58 19.94 -6.21
C GLY A 75 0.36 20.94 -6.88
N GLY A 76 -0.20 21.74 -7.78
CA GLY A 76 0.53 22.72 -8.58
C GLY A 76 0.11 22.63 -10.04
N ASN A 77 -0.17 23.78 -10.66
CA ASN A 77 -0.47 23.82 -12.09
C ASN A 77 0.81 23.62 -12.92
N ALA A 78 0.66 23.52 -14.25
CA ALA A 78 1.78 23.25 -15.16
C ALA A 78 2.87 24.34 -15.18
N THR A 79 2.57 25.55 -14.70
CA THR A 79 3.55 26.66 -14.61
C THR A 79 4.24 26.73 -13.24
N HIS A 80 3.84 25.88 -12.29
CA HIS A 80 4.43 25.84 -10.94
C HIS A 80 5.87 25.32 -11.00
N ALA A 81 6.79 25.94 -10.25
CA ALA A 81 8.21 25.57 -10.25
C ALA A 81 8.45 24.11 -9.88
N ASP A 82 7.65 23.58 -8.95
CA ASP A 82 7.71 22.18 -8.51
C ASP A 82 6.79 21.22 -9.30
N PHE A 83 6.23 21.62 -10.46
CA PHE A 83 5.26 20.79 -11.20
C PHE A 83 5.76 19.35 -11.44
N VAL A 84 6.96 19.19 -12.00
CA VAL A 84 7.54 17.87 -12.31
C VAL A 84 7.88 17.10 -11.04
N LYS A 85 8.40 17.78 -10.02
CA LYS A 85 8.72 17.18 -8.71
C LYS A 85 7.46 16.63 -8.02
N ASN A 86 6.38 17.41 -8.02
CA ASN A 86 5.11 17.00 -7.42
C ASN A 86 4.46 15.85 -8.20
N ALA A 87 4.57 15.87 -9.53
CA ALA A 87 4.12 14.76 -10.38
C ALA A 87 4.89 13.46 -10.09
N ASP A 88 6.22 13.51 -9.98
CA ASP A 88 7.06 12.34 -9.60
C ASP A 88 6.66 11.79 -8.22
N LEU A 89 6.48 12.68 -7.24
CA LEU A 89 6.01 12.29 -5.90
C LEU A 89 4.64 11.62 -5.95
N MET A 90 3.68 12.17 -6.71
CA MET A 90 2.33 11.58 -6.83
C MET A 90 2.39 10.20 -7.47
N TRP A 91 3.23 10.05 -8.49
CA TRP A 91 3.40 8.79 -9.18
C TRP A 91 3.96 7.71 -8.24
N LYS A 92 4.99 8.04 -7.46
CA LYS A 92 5.59 7.13 -6.48
C LYS A 92 4.61 6.73 -5.37
N GLN A 93 3.86 7.67 -4.80
CA GLN A 93 3.00 7.34 -3.65
C GLN A 93 1.64 6.75 -4.03
N SER A 94 1.15 6.94 -5.26
CA SER A 94 -0.17 6.44 -5.69
C SER A 94 -0.08 5.33 -6.73
N VAL A 95 0.74 5.49 -7.78
CA VAL A 95 0.81 4.52 -8.87
C VAL A 95 1.68 3.34 -8.47
N TRP A 96 2.87 3.58 -7.92
CA TRP A 96 3.77 2.47 -7.54
C TRP A 96 3.14 1.57 -6.49
N SER A 97 2.61 2.16 -5.42
CA SER A 97 1.92 1.42 -4.35
C SER A 97 0.76 0.57 -4.87
N SER A 98 -0.06 1.09 -5.78
CA SER A 98 -1.20 0.36 -6.36
C SER A 98 -0.76 -0.80 -7.26
N VAL A 99 0.30 -0.62 -8.04
CA VAL A 99 0.88 -1.70 -8.86
C VAL A 99 1.51 -2.77 -7.98
N LEU A 100 2.25 -2.38 -6.93
CA LEU A 100 2.82 -3.32 -5.97
C LEU A 100 1.74 -4.15 -5.26
N ALA A 101 0.67 -3.50 -4.81
CA ALA A 101 -0.48 -4.19 -4.22
C ALA A 101 -1.13 -5.18 -5.20
N SER A 102 -1.24 -4.80 -6.48
CA SER A 102 -1.76 -5.68 -7.53
C SER A 102 -0.83 -6.87 -7.82
N ALA A 103 0.49 -6.64 -7.80
CA ALA A 103 1.49 -7.69 -7.96
C ALA A 103 1.43 -8.69 -6.80
N VAL A 104 1.34 -8.22 -5.56
CA VAL A 104 1.12 -9.06 -4.37
C VAL A 104 -0.20 -9.84 -4.52
N ALA A 105 -1.28 -9.17 -4.93
CA ALA A 105 -2.58 -9.81 -5.10
C ALA A 105 -2.55 -10.96 -6.10
N SER A 106 -1.87 -10.77 -7.23
CA SER A 106 -1.77 -11.77 -8.30
C SER A 106 -1.08 -13.09 -7.86
N LYS A 107 -0.32 -13.05 -6.77
CA LYS A 107 0.48 -14.19 -6.27
C LYS A 107 -0.04 -14.75 -4.95
N HIS A 108 -0.63 -13.90 -4.11
CA HIS A 108 -0.89 -14.23 -2.71
C HIS A 108 -2.34 -14.02 -2.28
N LEU A 109 -3.19 -13.38 -3.09
CA LEU A 109 -4.60 -13.24 -2.77
C LEU A 109 -5.35 -14.54 -3.07
N LYS A 110 -6.16 -15.02 -2.12
CA LYS A 110 -6.97 -16.22 -2.32
C LYS A 110 -8.08 -15.98 -3.34
N GLU A 111 -8.64 -17.05 -3.89
CA GLU A 111 -9.85 -16.98 -4.71
C GLU A 111 -11.01 -16.38 -3.90
N GLY A 112 -11.73 -15.42 -4.51
CA GLY A 112 -12.77 -14.64 -3.83
C GLY A 112 -12.23 -13.60 -2.82
N GLY A 113 -10.92 -13.39 -2.76
CA GLY A 113 -10.31 -12.34 -1.94
C GLY A 113 -10.54 -10.92 -2.50
N LEU A 114 -10.28 -9.91 -1.68
CA LEU A 114 -10.52 -8.50 -2.02
C LEU A 114 -9.20 -7.74 -2.25
N LEU A 115 -9.05 -7.12 -3.42
CA LEU A 115 -8.06 -6.06 -3.63
C LEU A 115 -8.78 -4.71 -3.70
N LEU A 116 -8.45 -3.81 -2.77
CA LEU A 116 -8.91 -2.43 -2.76
C LEU A 116 -7.71 -1.49 -2.92
N CYS A 117 -7.74 -0.64 -3.94
CA CYS A 117 -6.73 0.41 -4.13
C CYS A 117 -7.39 1.79 -4.06
N ASN A 118 -6.85 2.67 -3.23
CA ASN A 118 -7.24 4.07 -3.24
C ASN A 118 -6.47 4.80 -4.35
N LEU A 119 -7.09 4.86 -5.53
CA LEU A 119 -6.67 5.74 -6.61
C LEU A 119 -7.63 6.93 -6.57
N LEU A 120 -7.12 8.13 -6.30
CA LEU A 120 -7.93 9.34 -6.16
C LEU A 120 -8.93 9.51 -7.33
N LEU A 121 -10.19 9.16 -7.07
CA LEU A 121 -11.35 9.81 -7.68
C LEU A 121 -11.91 10.70 -6.57
N SER A 122 -11.88 12.01 -6.77
CA SER A 122 -12.57 12.95 -5.90
C SER A 122 -14.06 12.58 -5.89
N SER A 123 -14.50 11.86 -4.85
CA SER A 123 -15.89 11.58 -4.51
C SER A 123 -16.70 10.80 -5.57
N LEU A 124 -16.72 9.48 -5.46
CA LEU A 124 -17.93 8.71 -5.82
C LEU A 124 -18.29 7.79 -4.65
N CYS A 125 -18.97 8.37 -3.67
CA CYS A 125 -19.81 7.61 -2.75
C CYS A 125 -21.11 7.38 -3.51
N LEU A 126 -21.20 6.31 -4.30
CA LEU A 126 -22.51 5.81 -4.72
C LEU A 126 -23.06 5.02 -3.54
N VAL A 127 -23.95 5.68 -2.78
CA VAL A 127 -24.92 5.01 -1.92
C VAL A 127 -26.06 4.52 -2.81
#